data_AF-A0A7Y0RC31-F1
#
_entry.id   AF-A0A7Y0RC31-F1
#
_cell.length_a   1.000
_cell.length_b   1.000
_cell.length_c   1.000
_cell.angle_alpha   90.00
_cell.angle_beta   90.00
_cell.angle_gamma   90.00
#
_symmetry.space_group_name_H-M   'P 1'
#
loop_
_entity.id
_entity.type
_entity.pdbx_description
1 polymer ?
#
loop_
_entity_poly.entity_id
_entity_poly.type
_entity_poly.pdbx_seq_one_letter_code
_entity_poly.pdbx_strand_id
1 'polypeptide(L)'
;MAPATVECTDIDSHDPLHQIFAYRAFDFRNRFPDPLPTFRAALECLQSEAAYMPDIDAEIIAYLRDGRSIPLPDCFYWVTKKRFSSREEAQCWVEERQSAMAQGGPLSKLAGLAVADPQDPIEKQIQDAMESTVTYVIAEEHNDTISQQAADWLRAAILGLPPSG
;
A
#
# COMPACT_ATOMS: atom_id res chain seq x y z
N MET A 1 -47.83 27.37 6.47
CA MET A 1 -46.53 26.69 6.65
C MET A 1 -46.19 26.04 5.32
N ALA A 2 -45.26 26.63 4.56
CA ALA A 2 -44.82 26.08 3.28
C ALA A 2 -43.67 25.07 3.53
N PRO A 3 -43.57 23.97 2.78
CA PRO A 3 -42.46 23.03 2.94
C PRO A 3 -41.17 23.67 2.44
N ALA A 4 -40.10 23.55 3.23
CA ALA A 4 -38.76 23.95 2.85
C ALA A 4 -38.32 23.13 1.64
N THR A 5 -37.99 23.82 0.55
CA THR A 5 -37.32 23.24 -0.61
C THR A 5 -35.92 22.84 -0.17
N VAL A 6 -35.63 21.54 -0.21
CA VAL A 6 -34.26 21.05 -0.05
C VAL A 6 -33.53 21.43 -1.34
N GLU A 7 -32.65 22.41 -1.26
CA GLU A 7 -31.71 22.73 -2.34
C GLU A 7 -30.78 21.52 -2.51
N CYS A 8 -30.95 20.79 -3.61
CA CYS A 8 -29.93 19.89 -4.10
C CYS A 8 -28.69 20.74 -4.41
N THR A 9 -27.66 20.60 -3.59
CA THR A 9 -26.34 21.17 -3.84
C THR A 9 -25.88 20.79 -5.25
N ASP A 10 -25.61 21.80 -6.08
CA ASP A 10 -24.95 21.64 -7.37
C ASP A 10 -23.72 20.72 -7.21
N ILE A 11 -23.73 19.59 -7.92
CA ILE A 11 -22.52 18.80 -8.12
C ILE A 11 -21.59 19.73 -8.90
N ASP A 12 -20.50 20.17 -8.26
CA ASP A 12 -19.55 21.11 -8.84
C ASP A 12 -18.99 20.49 -10.14
N SER A 13 -19.50 20.93 -11.29
CA SER A 13 -19.14 20.36 -12.60
C SER A 13 -17.66 20.61 -12.96
N HIS A 14 -16.95 21.33 -12.09
CA HIS A 14 -15.54 21.66 -12.19
C HIS A 14 -14.64 20.83 -11.26
N ASP A 15 -15.15 19.84 -10.51
CA ASP A 15 -14.28 18.96 -9.71
C ASP A 15 -13.26 18.26 -10.64
N PRO A 16 -11.94 18.47 -10.45
CA PRO A 16 -10.90 17.83 -11.27
C PRO A 16 -11.03 16.31 -11.32
N LEU A 17 -11.60 15.67 -10.29
CA LEU A 17 -11.81 14.22 -10.26
C LEU A 17 -12.74 13.72 -11.37
N HIS A 18 -13.61 14.56 -11.94
CA HIS A 18 -14.42 14.18 -13.10
C HIS A 18 -13.59 13.85 -14.35
N GLN A 19 -12.32 14.28 -14.39
CA GLN A 19 -11.38 13.88 -15.43
C GLN A 19 -10.96 12.42 -15.30
N ILE A 20 -11.06 11.80 -14.13
CA ILE A 20 -10.77 10.38 -13.95
C ILE A 20 -11.94 9.56 -14.52
N PHE A 21 -11.64 8.59 -15.37
CA PHE A 21 -12.66 7.66 -15.89
C PHE A 21 -12.48 6.22 -15.42
N ALA A 22 -11.29 5.85 -14.95
CA ALA A 22 -10.99 4.51 -14.47
C ALA A 22 -9.81 4.53 -13.50
N TYR A 23 -9.77 3.52 -12.65
CA TYR A 23 -8.62 3.12 -11.86
C TYR A 23 -8.17 1.73 -12.27
N ARG A 24 -6.92 1.40 -11.98
CA ARG A 24 -6.40 0.04 -12.07
C ARG A 24 -5.49 -0.23 -10.89
N ALA A 25 -5.65 -1.42 -10.31
CA ALA A 25 -4.75 -1.97 -9.32
C ALA A 25 -3.83 -3.00 -9.96
N PHE A 26 -2.61 -3.07 -9.48
CA PHE A 26 -1.62 -4.08 -9.83
C PHE A 26 -1.12 -4.74 -8.55
N ASP A 27 -0.99 -6.05 -8.58
CA ASP A 27 -0.14 -6.81 -7.68
C ASP A 27 0.96 -7.49 -8.51
N PHE A 28 1.80 -8.29 -7.86
CA PHE A 28 2.90 -8.98 -8.52
C PHE A 28 2.46 -9.92 -9.67
N ARG A 29 1.17 -10.28 -9.77
CA ARG A 29 0.63 -11.13 -10.85
C ARG A 29 -0.29 -10.40 -11.82
N ASN A 30 -0.64 -9.14 -11.57
CA ASN A 30 -1.50 -8.30 -12.38
C ASN A 30 -2.80 -9.00 -12.79
N ARG A 31 -3.59 -9.46 -11.80
CA ARG A 31 -4.79 -10.28 -12.03
C ARG A 31 -6.12 -9.60 -11.71
N PHE A 32 -6.10 -8.36 -11.25
CA PHE A 32 -7.33 -7.66 -10.89
C PHE A 32 -8.19 -7.29 -12.10
N PRO A 33 -9.52 -7.17 -11.92
CA PRO A 33 -10.40 -6.64 -12.95
C PRO A 33 -9.99 -5.23 -13.41
N ASP A 34 -10.13 -4.95 -14.70
CA ASP A 34 -9.84 -3.64 -15.31
C ASP A 34 -11.00 -3.30 -16.28
N PRO A 35 -11.65 -2.12 -16.18
CA PRO A 35 -11.34 -0.99 -15.27
C PRO A 35 -12.07 -1.05 -13.93
N LEU A 36 -11.46 -0.43 -12.90
CA LEU A 36 -12.07 -0.22 -11.59
C LEU A 36 -12.70 1.18 -11.48
N PRO A 37 -13.90 1.31 -10.89
CA PRO A 37 -14.66 2.56 -10.94
C PRO A 37 -14.18 3.61 -9.93
N THR A 38 -13.51 3.20 -8.85
CA THR A 38 -13.08 4.08 -7.76
C THR A 38 -11.71 3.69 -7.23
N PHE A 39 -11.02 4.63 -6.60
CA PHE A 39 -9.81 4.35 -5.83
C PHE A 39 -10.07 3.29 -4.76
N ARG A 40 -11.20 3.37 -4.04
CA ARG A 40 -11.59 2.38 -3.03
C ARG A 40 -11.66 0.97 -3.60
N ALA A 41 -12.26 0.79 -4.77
CA ALA A 41 -12.32 -0.53 -5.42
C ALA A 41 -10.93 -1.06 -5.81
N ALA A 42 -10.00 -0.17 -6.18
CA ALA A 42 -8.60 -0.53 -6.42
C ALA A 42 -7.87 -0.94 -5.13
N LEU A 43 -8.09 -0.23 -4.03
CA LEU A 43 -7.54 -0.57 -2.73
C LEU A 43 -8.09 -1.91 -2.21
N GLU A 44 -9.41 -2.15 -2.35
CA GLU A 44 -10.06 -3.40 -1.96
C GLU A 44 -9.54 -4.60 -2.78
N CYS A 45 -9.11 -4.40 -4.03
CA CYS A 45 -8.42 -5.43 -4.79
C CYS A 45 -7.10 -5.84 -4.11
N LEU A 46 -6.27 -4.88 -3.69
CA LEU A 46 -5.01 -5.14 -2.99
C LEU A 46 -5.20 -5.78 -1.61
N GLN A 47 -6.33 -5.53 -0.96
CA GLN A 47 -6.69 -6.09 0.36
C GLN A 47 -7.29 -7.50 0.26
N SER A 48 -7.76 -7.89 -0.92
CA SER A 48 -8.44 -9.17 -1.11
C SER A 48 -7.51 -10.37 -0.96
N GLU A 49 -8.06 -11.53 -0.58
CA GLU A 49 -7.34 -12.81 -0.55
C GLU A 49 -6.82 -13.25 -1.94
N ALA A 50 -7.36 -12.68 -3.01
CA ALA A 50 -6.90 -12.94 -4.36
C ALA A 50 -5.59 -12.22 -4.71
N ALA A 51 -5.23 -11.18 -3.93
CA ALA A 51 -4.01 -10.42 -4.12
C ALA A 51 -2.78 -11.28 -3.87
N TYR A 52 -1.83 -11.22 -4.79
CA TYR A 52 -0.58 -11.97 -4.71
C TYR A 52 0.59 -11.05 -4.44
N MET A 53 1.14 -11.17 -3.23
CA MET A 53 2.25 -10.35 -2.72
C MET A 53 1.99 -8.84 -2.90
N PRO A 54 0.82 -8.33 -2.48
CA PRO A 54 0.49 -6.93 -2.64
C PRO A 54 1.36 -6.02 -1.77
N ASP A 55 2.14 -6.54 -0.82
CA ASP A 55 3.08 -5.82 0.04
C ASP A 55 4.48 -5.60 -0.58
N ILE A 56 4.72 -6.13 -1.78
CA ILE A 56 6.04 -6.11 -2.45
C ILE A 56 6.04 -5.24 -3.71
N ASP A 57 5.02 -5.38 -4.57
CA ASP A 57 4.97 -4.71 -5.87
C ASP A 57 3.52 -4.41 -6.25
N ALA A 58 2.89 -3.52 -5.47
CA ALA A 58 1.55 -3.04 -5.74
C ALA A 58 1.58 -1.62 -6.30
N GLU A 59 0.66 -1.36 -7.21
CA GLU A 59 0.47 -0.04 -7.80
C GLU A 59 -1.02 0.23 -7.97
N ILE A 60 -1.43 1.48 -7.77
CA ILE A 60 -2.75 1.97 -8.19
C ILE A 60 -2.53 3.12 -9.18
N ILE A 61 -3.18 3.04 -10.34
CA ILE A 61 -3.12 4.07 -11.38
C ILE A 61 -4.52 4.65 -11.59
N ALA A 62 -4.64 5.97 -11.66
CA ALA A 62 -5.82 6.68 -12.13
C ALA A 62 -5.66 7.06 -13.61
N TYR A 63 -6.64 6.74 -14.45
CA TYR A 63 -6.66 7.09 -15.87
C TYR A 63 -7.58 8.29 -16.13
N LEU A 64 -7.03 9.29 -16.83
CA LEU A 64 -7.72 10.53 -17.18
C LEU A 64 -8.36 10.43 -18.57
N ARG A 65 -9.49 11.12 -18.75
CA ARG A 65 -10.27 11.14 -19.99
C ARG A 65 -9.51 11.68 -21.20
N ASP A 66 -8.43 12.43 -20.98
CA ASP A 66 -7.57 12.97 -22.02
C ASP A 66 -6.38 12.05 -22.38
N GLY A 67 -6.41 10.79 -21.91
CA GLY A 67 -5.44 9.76 -22.26
C GLY A 67 -4.20 9.71 -21.36
N ARG A 68 -4.10 10.59 -20.36
CA ARG A 68 -3.02 10.58 -19.37
C ARG A 68 -3.32 9.60 -18.22
N SER A 69 -2.29 9.25 -17.46
CA SER A 69 -2.40 8.43 -16.26
C SER A 69 -1.60 9.04 -15.11
N ILE A 70 -2.11 8.89 -13.89
CA ILE A 70 -1.44 9.30 -12.66
C ILE A 70 -1.25 8.06 -11.79
N PRO A 71 -0.01 7.58 -11.59
CA PRO A 71 0.31 6.63 -10.53
C PRO A 71 0.05 7.27 -9.17
N LEU A 72 -0.67 6.56 -8.30
CA LEU A 72 -0.91 7.04 -6.94
C LEU A 72 0.32 6.73 -6.07
N PRO A 73 0.68 7.63 -5.14
CA PRO A 73 1.69 7.36 -4.12
C PRO A 73 1.37 6.11 -3.31
N ASP A 74 2.42 5.33 -3.03
CA ASP A 74 2.34 4.10 -2.25
C ASP A 74 1.79 4.30 -0.83
N CYS A 75 1.99 5.47 -0.23
CA CYS A 75 1.44 5.80 1.08
C CYS A 75 -0.10 5.77 1.15
N PHE A 76 -0.81 5.70 0.01
CA PHE A 76 -2.26 5.49 -0.03
C PHE A 76 -2.67 4.02 -0.02
N TYR A 77 -1.75 3.07 -0.13
CA TYR A 77 -2.09 1.65 -0.09
C TYR A 77 -1.10 0.80 0.72
N TRP A 78 0.02 1.37 1.15
CA TRP A 78 1.04 0.74 1.98
C TRP A 78 1.33 1.49 3.26
N VAL A 79 1.67 0.70 4.28
CA VAL A 79 2.30 1.17 5.51
C VAL A 79 3.55 0.35 5.79
N THR A 80 4.68 1.03 5.94
CA THR A 80 5.94 0.41 6.36
C THR A 80 6.10 0.57 7.87
N LYS A 81 6.30 -0.54 8.58
CA LYS A 81 6.51 -0.55 10.04
C LYS A 81 7.79 -1.29 10.40
N LYS A 82 8.32 -1.01 11.58
CA LYS A 82 9.38 -1.84 12.17
C LYS A 82 8.88 -3.26 12.35
N ARG A 83 9.70 -4.23 11.95
CA ARG A 83 9.37 -5.65 12.06
C ARG A 83 9.25 -6.09 13.51
N PHE A 84 10.11 -5.54 14.37
CA PHE A 84 10.12 -5.80 15.80
C PHE A 84 9.84 -4.50 16.54
N SER A 85 9.00 -4.60 17.57
CA SER A 85 8.58 -3.47 18.41
C SER A 85 9.61 -3.09 19.47
N SER A 86 10.53 -4.02 19.80
CA SER A 86 11.57 -3.79 20.80
C SER A 86 12.85 -4.58 20.50
N ARG A 87 13.92 -4.24 21.23
CA ARG A 87 15.19 -4.98 21.18
C ARG A 87 15.01 -6.41 21.68
N GLU A 88 14.22 -6.61 22.73
CA GLU A 88 13.94 -7.93 23.31
C GLU A 88 13.24 -8.82 22.30
N GLU A 89 12.27 -8.30 21.55
CA GLU A 89 11.58 -9.05 20.50
C GLU A 89 12.53 -9.43 19.35
N ALA A 90 13.38 -8.48 18.91
CA ALA A 90 14.41 -8.75 17.91
C ALA A 90 15.43 -9.80 18.40
N GLN A 91 15.84 -9.74 19.67
CA GLN A 91 16.74 -10.71 20.28
C GLN A 91 16.11 -12.10 20.35
N CYS A 92 14.88 -12.23 20.86
CA CYS A 92 14.17 -13.50 20.89
C CYS A 92 14.10 -14.12 19.49
N TRP A 93 13.78 -13.32 18.47
CA TRP A 93 13.76 -13.78 17.08
C TRP A 93 15.14 -14.28 16.59
N VAL A 94 16.23 -13.56 16.89
CA VAL A 94 17.59 -13.98 16.54
C VAL A 94 17.96 -15.31 17.21
N GLU A 95 17.66 -15.46 18.50
CA GLU A 95 17.97 -16.66 19.29
C GLU A 95 17.16 -17.88 18.84
N GLU A 96 15.86 -17.70 18.57
CA GLU A 96 14.99 -18.73 18.01
C GLU A 96 15.50 -19.20 16.65
N ARG A 97 15.88 -18.26 15.78
CA ARG A 97 16.46 -18.56 14.46
C ARG A 97 17.76 -19.36 14.58
N GLN A 98 18.66 -18.96 15.48
CA GLN A 98 19.92 -19.69 15.70
C GLN A 98 19.69 -21.11 16.20
N SER A 99 18.73 -21.27 17.11
CA SER A 99 18.30 -22.59 17.61
C SER A 99 17.75 -23.45 16.47
N ALA A 100 16.91 -22.88 15.61
CA ALA A 100 16.37 -23.55 14.43
C ALA A 100 17.45 -23.91 13.39
N MET A 101 18.49 -23.08 13.22
CA MET A 101 19.63 -23.38 12.34
C MET A 101 20.51 -24.51 12.87
N ALA A 102 20.65 -24.63 14.19
CA ALA A 102 21.43 -25.69 14.83
C ALA A 102 20.72 -27.05 14.75
N GLN A 103 19.39 -27.05 14.78
CA GLN A 103 18.56 -28.26 14.76
C GLN A 103 18.03 -28.63 13.36
N GLY A 104 18.11 -27.70 12.40
CA GLY A 104 17.47 -27.81 11.09
C GLY A 104 18.38 -28.27 9.95
N GLY A 105 17.79 -28.36 8.76
CA GLY A 105 18.49 -28.69 7.52
C GLY A 105 19.16 -27.47 6.85
N PRO A 106 19.83 -27.65 5.70
CA PRO A 106 20.53 -26.57 4.98
C PRO A 106 19.66 -25.34 4.68
N LEU A 107 18.36 -25.55 4.43
CA LEU A 107 17.40 -24.46 4.15
C LEU A 107 17.09 -23.59 5.37
N SER A 108 17.29 -24.09 6.61
CA SER A 108 17.08 -23.30 7.83
C SER A 108 18.04 -22.09 7.91
N LYS A 109 19.18 -22.14 7.22
CA LYS A 109 20.12 -21.02 7.14
C LYS A 109 19.66 -19.89 6.23
N LEU A 110 18.66 -20.14 5.37
CA LEU A 110 18.07 -19.13 4.50
C LEU A 110 16.93 -18.36 5.19
N ALA A 111 16.37 -18.91 6.27
CA ALA A 111 15.30 -18.27 7.02
C ALA A 111 15.80 -16.94 7.62
N GLY A 112 15.09 -15.85 7.34
CA GLY A 112 15.41 -14.53 7.89
C GLY A 112 16.65 -13.85 7.30
N LEU A 113 17.21 -14.36 6.20
CA LEU A 113 18.40 -13.75 5.57
C LEU A 113 18.14 -12.31 5.10
N ALA A 114 16.91 -12.00 4.69
CA ALA A 114 16.49 -10.65 4.33
C ALA A 114 16.38 -9.69 5.54
N VAL A 115 16.45 -10.22 6.77
CA VAL A 115 16.32 -9.46 8.02
C VAL A 115 17.69 -9.24 8.68
N ALA A 116 18.51 -10.29 8.78
CA ALA A 116 19.85 -10.21 9.34
C ALA A 116 20.74 -11.37 8.84
N ASP A 117 22.02 -11.08 8.55
CA ASP A 117 22.97 -12.11 8.13
C ASP A 117 23.29 -13.05 9.31
N PRO A 118 23.05 -14.37 9.20
CA PRO A 118 23.36 -15.32 10.27
C PRO A 118 24.85 -15.51 10.57
N GLN A 119 25.76 -15.04 9.70
CA GLN A 119 27.20 -15.11 9.92
C GLN A 119 27.75 -13.94 10.74
N ASP A 120 26.97 -12.88 10.93
CA ASP A 120 27.40 -11.72 11.69
C ASP A 120 27.42 -11.98 13.21
N PRO A 121 28.14 -11.17 14.01
CA PRO A 121 28.05 -11.23 15.47
C PRO A 121 26.61 -11.00 15.96
N ILE A 122 26.21 -11.66 17.06
CA ILE A 122 24.84 -11.61 17.61
C ILE A 122 24.30 -10.18 17.76
N GLU A 123 25.09 -9.27 18.34
CA GLU A 123 24.66 -7.87 18.52
C GLU A 123 24.38 -7.15 17.20
N LYS A 124 25.14 -7.45 16.14
CA LYS A 124 24.87 -6.91 14.80
C LYS A 124 23.58 -7.51 14.23
N GLN A 125 23.35 -8.82 14.41
CA GLN A 125 22.10 -9.44 13.98
C GLN A 125 20.88 -8.81 14.66
N ILE A 126 20.97 -8.53 15.96
CA ILE A 126 19.91 -7.86 16.73
C ILE A 126 19.69 -6.43 16.19
N GLN A 127 20.76 -5.69 15.94
CA GLN A 127 20.66 -4.33 15.40
C GLN A 127 20.02 -4.32 14.01
N ASP A 128 20.48 -5.18 13.09
CA ASP A 128 19.91 -5.30 11.74
C ASP A 128 18.43 -5.70 11.81
N ALA A 129 18.07 -6.63 12.71
CA ALA A 129 16.69 -7.00 12.95
C ALA A 129 15.85 -5.79 13.43
N MET A 130 16.34 -5.01 14.41
CA MET A 130 15.68 -3.77 14.85
C MET A 130 15.56 -2.72 13.74
N GLU A 131 16.51 -2.70 12.81
CA GLU A 131 16.48 -1.80 11.66
C GLU A 131 15.49 -2.26 10.60
N SER A 132 15.26 -3.57 10.49
CA SER A 132 14.38 -4.18 9.51
C SER A 132 12.93 -3.69 9.61
N THR A 133 12.32 -3.59 8.43
CA THR A 133 10.93 -3.21 8.26
C THR A 133 10.13 -4.31 7.57
N VAL A 134 8.83 -4.12 7.61
CA VAL A 134 7.86 -4.91 6.89
C VAL A 134 6.79 -3.96 6.38
N THR A 135 6.42 -4.16 5.11
CA THR A 135 5.37 -3.41 4.45
C THR A 135 4.09 -4.21 4.56
N TYR A 136 2.98 -3.52 4.78
CA TYR A 136 1.65 -4.09 4.76
C TYR A 136 0.76 -3.27 3.85
N VAL A 137 -0.20 -3.93 3.20
CA VAL A 137 -1.35 -3.22 2.64
C VAL A 137 -2.11 -2.57 3.79
N ILE A 138 -2.53 -1.33 3.59
CA ILE A 138 -3.35 -0.62 4.56
C ILE A 138 -4.61 -1.44 4.86
N ALA A 139 -5.02 -1.50 6.12
CA ALA A 139 -6.18 -2.28 6.55
C ALA A 139 -7.51 -1.65 6.12
N GLU A 140 -8.52 -2.49 5.89
CA GLU A 140 -9.83 -2.07 5.35
C GLU A 140 -10.53 -1.01 6.22
N GLU A 141 -10.30 -1.00 7.54
CA GLU A 141 -10.87 0.01 8.44
C GLU A 141 -10.42 1.46 8.13
N HIS A 142 -9.37 1.64 7.32
CA HIS A 142 -8.86 2.94 6.93
C HIS A 142 -9.34 3.41 5.55
N ASN A 143 -10.12 2.58 4.83
CA ASN A 143 -10.47 2.84 3.42
C ASN A 143 -11.17 4.17 3.19
N ASP A 144 -12.11 4.58 4.04
CA ASP A 144 -12.84 5.84 3.86
C ASP A 144 -11.90 7.04 4.03
N THR A 145 -11.08 7.03 5.08
CA THR A 145 -10.09 8.09 5.35
C THR A 145 -9.06 8.20 4.23
N ILE A 146 -8.50 7.07 3.80
CA ILE A 146 -7.47 7.03 2.77
C ILE A 146 -8.05 7.40 1.40
N SER A 147 -9.28 6.97 1.10
CA SER A 147 -9.97 7.37 -0.14
C SER A 147 -10.18 8.87 -0.22
N GLN A 148 -10.53 9.52 0.90
CA GLN A 148 -10.65 10.97 0.95
C GLN A 148 -9.30 11.66 0.74
N GLN A 149 -8.25 11.19 1.40
CA GLN A 149 -6.89 11.75 1.23
C GLN A 149 -6.37 11.57 -0.20
N ALA A 150 -6.60 10.40 -0.81
CA ALA A 150 -6.24 10.13 -2.19
C ALA A 150 -7.02 11.03 -3.16
N ALA A 151 -8.31 11.27 -2.91
CA ALA A 151 -9.13 12.19 -3.69
C ALA A 151 -8.60 13.63 -3.62
N ASP A 152 -8.26 14.13 -2.43
CA ASP A 152 -7.70 15.47 -2.25
C ASP A 152 -6.34 15.62 -2.92
N TRP A 153 -5.49 14.60 -2.81
CA TRP A 153 -4.20 14.55 -3.51
C TRP A 153 -4.37 14.51 -5.03
N LEU A 154 -5.31 13.70 -5.55
CA LEU A 154 -5.59 13.60 -6.98
C LEU A 154 -6.10 14.93 -7.55
N ARG A 155 -6.95 15.66 -6.82
CA ARG A 155 -7.36 17.02 -7.26
C ARG A 155 -6.17 17.93 -7.46
N ALA A 156 -5.26 17.97 -6.48
CA ALA A 156 -4.04 18.77 -6.58
C ALA A 156 -3.13 18.29 -7.74
N ALA A 157 -2.98 16.97 -7.90
CA ALA A 157 -2.17 16.38 -8.97
C ALA A 157 -2.71 16.75 -10.35
N ILE A 158 -4.03 16.63 -10.57
CA ILE A 158 -4.69 16.95 -11.85
C ILE A 158 -4.56 18.45 -12.16
N LEU A 159 -4.79 19.33 -11.18
CA LEU A 159 -4.64 20.77 -11.36
C LEU A 159 -3.20 21.19 -11.66
N GLY A 160 -2.22 20.42 -11.17
CA GLY A 160 -0.80 20.64 -11.42
C GLY A 160 -0.30 20.12 -12.77
N LEU A 161 -1.11 19.38 -13.53
CA LEU A 161 -0.71 18.88 -14.83
C LEU A 161 -0.63 20.02 -15.88
N PRO A 162 0.31 19.95 -16.83
CA PRO A 162 0.30 20.86 -17.97
C PRO A 162 -0.98 20.68 -18.81
N PRO A 163 -1.40 21.68 -19.60
CA PRO A 163 -2.52 21.54 -20.52
C PRO A 163 -2.31 20.34 -21.47
N SER A 164 -3.38 19.60 -21.75
CA SER A 164 -3.40 18.56 -22.77
C SER A 164 -3.12 19.22 -24.14
N GLY A 165 -2.14 18.69 -24.89
CA GLY A 165 -1.78 19.19 -26.22
C GLY A 165 -2.73 18.76 -27.32
#